data_AF-A0A6P0SLY2-F1
#
_entry.id   AF-A0A6P0SLY2-F1
#
_cell.length_a   1.000
_cell.length_b   1.000
_cell.length_c   1.000
_cell.angle_alpha   90.00
_cell.angle_beta   90.00
_cell.angle_gamma   90.00
#
_symmetry.space_group_name_H-M   'P 1'
#
loop_
_entity.id
_entity.type
_entity.pdbx_description
1 polymer ?
#
loop_
_entity_poly.entity_id
_entity_poly.type
_entity_poly.pdbx_seq_one_letter_code
_entity_poly.pdbx_strand_id
1 'polypeptide(L)'
;MHFSKDLRWELPVTPQGITQYRQQQSSELTDRNNSQPQKSNHLRTQLLKTILPAVLTPLGLAGLLSYSAISRSSQQQAEQLLEGDTLVAGRVLYIFLEEAKRIPATLAASPLVVEAASTAAKVSQVKNLAKFPYYEVEDSFWATRLIQPNQALNYYLRKTTEIHDFTEISFTEKHGFNVAYNTPTSDFVQRDETWWQRAKDNPSEQVIHTKFDDNDNRFVIEFSKAITDPETDEFIGVVRGVLPASVFSTIFKNLLKDLEIGDSQYMQLLVLKEDDTVAVVDTIYQGKSKEQPQKLLGAKDKAVVQNLKILLEAVETGKTVQKKGLTIKSANSELFPNLKLAT
;
A
#
# COMPACT_ATOMS: atom_id res chain seq x y z
N MET A 1 -5.06 -54.29 16.95
CA MET A 1 -5.02 -53.49 18.19
C MET A 1 -5.82 -52.21 17.87
N HIS A 2 -6.99 -51.88 18.46
CA HIS A 2 -7.41 -51.81 19.89
C HIS A 2 -6.51 -50.86 20.70
N PHE A 3 -6.98 -49.83 21.43
CA PHE A 3 -8.33 -49.23 21.69
C PHE A 3 -8.32 -47.75 21.23
N SER A 4 -9.39 -46.96 20.97
CA SER A 4 -10.81 -46.88 21.39
C SER A 4 -11.11 -46.17 22.74
N LYS A 5 -11.53 -44.90 22.64
CA LYS A 5 -12.71 -44.23 23.28
C LYS A 5 -12.60 -42.70 23.05
N ASP A 6 -13.52 -42.01 22.37
CA ASP A 6 -14.98 -41.83 22.54
C ASP A 6 -15.38 -40.74 23.54
N LEU A 7 -15.92 -39.64 23.00
CA LEU A 7 -17.13 -39.00 23.54
C LEU A 7 -17.78 -38.12 22.46
N ARG A 8 -19.02 -38.47 22.08
CA ARG A 8 -19.92 -37.65 21.26
C ARG A 8 -21.06 -37.14 22.13
N TRP A 9 -21.68 -36.03 21.75
CA TRP A 9 -23.00 -35.62 22.26
C TRP A 9 -23.88 -35.17 21.11
N GLU A 10 -25.01 -35.85 20.92
CA GLU A 10 -25.99 -35.55 19.87
C GLU A 10 -27.40 -36.00 20.32
N LEU A 11 -28.40 -35.12 20.11
CA LEU A 11 -29.83 -35.43 19.99
C LEU A 11 -30.54 -36.02 21.24
N PRO A 12 -31.88 -36.20 21.24
CA PRO A 12 -32.93 -35.63 20.37
C PRO A 12 -33.70 -34.51 21.13
N VAL A 13 -34.98 -34.12 20.96
CA VAL A 13 -36.18 -34.60 20.21
C VAL A 13 -37.10 -33.40 19.88
N THR A 14 -38.10 -33.60 19.01
CA THR A 14 -39.32 -32.78 18.94
C THR A 14 -40.58 -33.67 19.04
N PRO A 15 -41.72 -33.10 19.47
CA PRO A 15 -42.99 -33.32 18.77
C PRO A 15 -43.73 -31.96 18.57
N GLN A 16 -44.45 -31.69 17.48
CA GLN A 16 -45.77 -32.27 17.11
C GLN A 16 -46.79 -32.24 18.27
N GLY A 17 -47.99 -31.67 18.17
CA GLY A 17 -48.64 -30.95 17.08
C GLY A 17 -50.15 -31.26 17.06
N ILE A 18 -51.02 -30.25 17.15
CA ILE A 18 -52.48 -30.43 17.08
C ILE A 18 -53.11 -29.38 16.17
N THR A 19 -53.81 -29.83 15.13
CA THR A 19 -54.72 -29.06 14.29
C THR A 19 -56.14 -29.61 14.45
N GLN A 20 -57.12 -28.75 14.78
CA GLN A 20 -58.59 -28.91 14.64
C GLN A 20 -59.29 -27.79 15.46
N TYR A 21 -60.51 -27.30 15.15
CA TYR A 21 -61.26 -27.32 13.89
C TYR A 21 -62.24 -26.11 13.84
N ARG A 22 -62.90 -25.93 12.70
CA ARG A 22 -63.82 -24.83 12.33
C ARG A 22 -65.22 -24.95 12.95
N GLN A 23 -65.74 -23.86 13.54
CA GLN A 23 -67.12 -23.31 13.41
C GLN A 23 -67.19 -21.98 14.22
N GLN A 24 -67.71 -20.83 13.76
CA GLN A 24 -68.99 -20.47 13.13
C GLN A 24 -70.23 -20.84 13.97
N GLN A 25 -70.77 -19.89 14.76
CA GLN A 25 -71.99 -19.14 14.39
C GLN A 25 -72.30 -17.96 15.34
N SER A 26 -73.34 -17.21 14.99
CA SER A 26 -73.68 -15.85 15.43
C SER A 26 -74.90 -15.78 16.37
N SER A 27 -75.02 -14.63 17.06
CA SER A 27 -76.27 -13.93 17.45
C SER A 27 -76.85 -14.08 18.88
N GLU A 28 -77.56 -13.00 19.25
CA GLU A 28 -78.63 -12.84 20.25
C GLU A 28 -78.34 -12.83 21.77
N LEU A 29 -77.98 -11.61 22.24
CA LEU A 29 -78.74 -10.83 23.23
C LEU A 29 -79.70 -11.57 24.19
N THR A 30 -79.42 -11.50 25.50
CA THR A 30 -80.41 -10.89 26.42
C THR A 30 -79.78 -10.22 27.65
N ASP A 31 -80.32 -9.04 27.94
CA ASP A 31 -80.00 -8.07 28.99
C ASP A 31 -80.28 -8.55 30.44
N ARG A 32 -79.37 -8.30 31.41
CA ARG A 32 -79.62 -7.41 32.58
C ARG A 32 -78.54 -7.40 33.68
N ASN A 33 -78.10 -6.17 34.00
CA ASN A 33 -77.67 -5.61 35.29
C ASN A 33 -77.22 -6.52 36.45
N ASN A 34 -75.97 -6.32 36.90
CA ASN A 34 -75.73 -5.88 38.29
C ASN A 34 -74.49 -4.96 38.38
N SER A 35 -74.44 -4.07 39.37
CA SER A 35 -73.65 -2.82 39.30
C SER A 35 -72.57 -2.68 40.37
N GLN A 36 -71.29 -2.65 39.96
CA GLN A 36 -70.23 -1.88 40.64
C GLN A 36 -69.17 -1.36 39.65
N PRO A 37 -68.77 -0.07 39.71
CA PRO A 37 -67.75 0.50 38.82
C PRO A 37 -66.32 0.18 39.26
N GLN A 38 -65.47 -0.27 38.32
CA GLN A 38 -64.07 -0.63 38.56
C GLN A 38 -63.18 0.56 38.94
N LYS A 39 -62.91 0.75 40.24
CA LYS A 39 -62.05 1.84 40.74
C LYS A 39 -60.53 1.58 40.61
N SER A 40 -60.12 0.50 39.94
CA SER A 40 -58.72 0.10 39.72
C SER A 40 -58.09 0.65 38.44
N ASN A 41 -58.89 0.93 37.40
CA ASN A 41 -58.38 1.31 36.08
C ASN A 41 -57.88 2.76 36.00
N HIS A 42 -58.42 3.68 36.81
CA HIS A 42 -58.04 5.10 36.74
C HIS A 42 -56.56 5.32 37.09
N LEU A 43 -56.10 4.79 38.24
CA LEU A 43 -54.70 4.91 38.67
C LEU A 43 -53.73 4.28 37.68
N ARG A 44 -54.00 3.07 37.17
CA ARG A 44 -53.17 2.42 36.15
C ARG A 44 -53.10 3.24 34.86
N THR A 45 -54.23 3.76 34.38
CA THR A 45 -54.29 4.58 33.16
C THR A 45 -53.56 5.92 33.33
N GLN A 46 -53.63 6.51 34.53
CA GLN A 46 -52.99 7.79 34.86
C GLN A 46 -51.46 7.64 35.03
N LEU A 47 -50.99 6.55 35.64
CA LEU A 47 -49.57 6.16 35.64
C LEU A 47 -49.04 5.97 34.20
N LEU A 48 -49.76 5.22 33.35
CA LEU A 48 -49.37 4.97 31.96
C LEU A 48 -49.43 6.20 31.04
N LYS A 49 -50.36 7.13 31.27
CA LYS A 49 -50.50 8.35 30.43
C LYS A 49 -49.67 9.53 30.91
N THR A 50 -49.36 9.64 32.20
CA THR A 50 -48.71 10.84 32.76
C THR A 50 -47.26 10.57 33.19
N ILE A 51 -46.99 9.45 33.86
CA ILE A 51 -45.66 9.16 34.43
C ILE A 51 -44.77 8.42 33.43
N LEU A 52 -45.30 7.45 32.68
CA LEU A 52 -44.50 6.73 31.68
C LEU A 52 -43.89 7.65 30.60
N PRO A 53 -44.62 8.60 29.98
CA PRO A 53 -44.01 9.53 29.02
C PRO A 53 -43.04 10.51 29.69
N ALA A 54 -43.33 10.96 30.93
CA ALA A 54 -42.47 11.87 31.68
C ALA A 54 -41.11 11.26 32.05
N VAL A 55 -41.00 9.93 32.12
CA VAL A 55 -39.71 9.22 32.33
C VAL A 55 -39.08 8.81 30.99
N LEU A 56 -39.86 8.29 30.03
CA LEU A 56 -39.31 7.82 28.75
C LEU A 56 -38.84 8.96 27.83
N THR A 57 -39.48 10.14 27.85
CA THR A 57 -39.11 11.23 26.94
C THR A 57 -37.74 11.83 27.29
N PRO A 58 -37.42 12.11 28.58
CA PRO A 58 -36.06 12.49 28.96
C PRO A 58 -35.02 11.41 28.68
N LEU A 59 -35.32 10.11 28.91
CA LEU A 59 -34.39 9.02 28.60
C LEU A 59 -34.13 8.88 27.09
N GLY A 60 -35.17 9.02 26.25
CA GLY A 60 -35.04 8.98 24.80
C GLY A 60 -34.25 10.17 24.25
N LEU A 61 -34.51 11.38 24.75
CA LEU A 61 -33.75 12.59 24.41
C LEU A 61 -32.29 12.48 24.86
N ALA A 62 -32.04 12.01 26.09
CA ALA A 62 -30.69 11.75 26.58
C ALA A 62 -29.99 10.70 25.71
N GLY A 63 -30.64 9.58 25.38
CA GLY A 63 -30.10 8.56 24.50
C GLY A 63 -29.73 9.07 23.11
N LEU A 64 -30.58 9.89 22.48
CA LEU A 64 -30.31 10.51 21.18
C LEU A 64 -29.18 11.55 21.24
N LEU A 65 -29.16 12.39 22.27
CA LEU A 65 -28.10 13.38 22.49
C LEU A 65 -26.77 12.70 22.76
N SER A 66 -26.72 11.73 23.68
CA SER A 66 -25.56 10.88 23.93
C SER A 66 -25.10 10.16 22.68
N TYR A 67 -26.00 9.53 21.90
CA TYR A 67 -25.62 8.89 20.63
C TYR A 67 -24.99 9.89 19.64
N SER A 68 -25.52 11.12 19.55
CA SER A 68 -24.95 12.17 18.67
C SER A 68 -23.63 12.77 19.17
N ALA A 69 -23.40 12.80 20.48
CA ALA A 69 -22.15 13.26 21.09
C ALA A 69 -21.07 12.18 21.03
N ILE A 70 -21.44 10.93 21.32
CA ILE A 70 -20.60 9.75 21.22
C ILE A 70 -20.21 9.49 19.77
N SER A 71 -21.13 9.59 18.80
CA SER A 71 -20.77 9.39 17.38
C SER A 71 -19.80 10.47 16.88
N ARG A 72 -19.97 11.73 17.26
CA ARG A 72 -19.01 12.81 16.94
C ARG A 72 -17.66 12.61 17.63
N SER A 73 -17.64 12.30 18.94
CA SER A 73 -16.41 12.05 19.69
C SER A 73 -15.67 10.81 19.19
N SER A 74 -16.41 9.75 18.84
CA SER A 74 -15.87 8.50 18.29
C SER A 74 -15.34 8.71 16.87
N GLN A 75 -16.04 9.49 16.03
CA GLN A 75 -15.53 9.89 14.73
C GLN A 75 -14.23 10.71 14.86
N GLN A 76 -14.19 11.70 15.76
CA GLN A 76 -12.98 12.51 15.99
C GLN A 76 -11.81 11.69 16.55
N GLN A 77 -12.07 10.72 17.43
CA GLN A 77 -11.06 9.80 17.95
C GLN A 77 -10.56 8.84 16.86
N ALA A 78 -11.46 8.31 16.02
CA ALA A 78 -11.09 7.47 14.89
C ALA A 78 -10.29 8.26 13.84
N GLU A 79 -10.66 9.51 13.54
CA GLU A 79 -9.91 10.41 12.64
C GLU A 79 -8.51 10.70 13.20
N GLN A 80 -8.36 10.95 14.50
CA GLN A 80 -7.06 11.19 15.15
C GLN A 80 -6.16 9.93 15.20
N LEU A 81 -6.73 8.75 15.45
CA LEU A 81 -6.00 7.48 15.39
C LEU A 81 -5.53 7.21 13.95
N LEU A 82 -6.43 7.30 12.97
CA LEU A 82 -6.10 7.10 11.56
C LEU A 82 -5.08 8.13 11.04
N GLU A 83 -5.10 9.39 11.51
CA GLU A 83 -4.06 10.38 11.22
C GLU A 83 -2.70 9.95 11.79
N GLY A 84 -2.66 9.48 13.04
CA GLY A 84 -1.47 8.92 13.68
C GLY A 84 -0.89 7.72 12.94
N ASP A 85 -1.73 6.72 12.65
CA ASP A 85 -1.34 5.49 11.94
C ASP A 85 -0.85 5.78 10.53
N THR A 86 -1.50 6.71 9.82
CA THR A 86 -1.10 7.14 8.47
C THR A 86 0.25 7.87 8.50
N LEU A 87 0.51 8.69 9.53
CA LEU A 87 1.80 9.37 9.71
C LEU A 87 2.92 8.36 10.04
N VAL A 88 2.65 7.33 10.84
CA VAL A 88 3.62 6.26 11.12
C VAL A 88 3.89 5.43 9.86
N ALA A 89 2.84 4.98 9.15
CA ALA A 89 2.97 4.23 7.91
C ALA A 89 3.73 5.01 6.83
N GLY A 90 3.40 6.30 6.65
CA GLY A 90 4.11 7.21 5.72
C GLY A 90 5.58 7.43 6.11
N ARG A 91 5.89 7.50 7.41
CA ARG A 91 7.28 7.61 7.89
C ARG A 91 8.08 6.33 7.68
N VAL A 92 7.48 5.16 7.91
CA VAL A 92 8.11 3.85 7.65
C VAL A 92 8.36 3.67 6.15
N LEU A 93 7.40 4.03 5.31
CA LEU A 93 7.53 4.07 3.85
C LEU A 93 8.71 4.96 3.41
N TYR A 94 8.79 6.19 3.95
CA TYR A 94 9.88 7.12 3.65
C TYR A 94 11.25 6.55 4.08
N ILE A 95 11.38 6.05 5.32
CA ILE A 95 12.64 5.48 5.82
C ILE A 95 13.10 4.30 4.94
N PHE A 96 12.19 3.40 4.57
CA PHE A 96 12.53 2.29 3.69
C PHE A 96 12.88 2.75 2.26
N LEU A 97 12.21 3.77 1.72
CA LEU A 97 12.57 4.35 0.42
C LEU A 97 13.96 5.01 0.45
N GLU A 98 14.33 5.71 1.53
CA GLU A 98 15.70 6.24 1.69
C GLU A 98 16.76 5.13 1.85
N GLU A 99 16.42 3.99 2.45
CA GLU A 99 17.34 2.84 2.55
C GLU A 99 17.46 2.10 1.20
N ALA A 100 16.35 1.88 0.50
CA ALA A 100 16.33 1.28 -0.83
C ALA A 100 17.14 2.11 -1.84
N LYS A 101 17.03 3.45 -1.79
CA LYS A 101 17.87 4.38 -2.57
C LYS A 101 19.36 4.12 -2.40
N ARG A 102 19.82 3.84 -1.19
CA ARG A 102 21.26 3.62 -0.91
C ARG A 102 21.81 2.42 -1.65
N ILE A 103 21.03 1.37 -1.93
CA ILE A 103 21.58 0.14 -2.53
C ILE A 103 22.15 0.40 -3.93
N PRO A 104 21.44 1.00 -4.91
CA PRO A 104 22.03 1.45 -6.17
C PRO A 104 23.11 2.53 -6.01
N ALA A 105 23.03 3.40 -5.00
CA ALA A 105 24.02 4.47 -4.81
C ALA A 105 25.36 3.95 -4.28
N THR A 106 25.35 3.04 -3.31
CA THR A 106 26.53 2.33 -2.81
C THR A 106 27.13 1.42 -3.87
N LEU A 107 26.30 0.82 -4.74
CA LEU A 107 26.80 0.13 -5.93
C LEU A 107 27.48 1.10 -6.90
N ALA A 108 26.87 2.24 -7.23
CA ALA A 108 27.44 3.22 -8.16
C ALA A 108 28.77 3.82 -7.66
N ALA A 109 28.93 3.98 -6.35
CA ALA A 109 30.18 4.42 -5.70
C ALA A 109 31.15 3.27 -5.36
N SER A 110 30.84 2.01 -5.70
CA SER A 110 31.68 0.86 -5.39
C SER A 110 32.89 0.80 -6.34
N PRO A 111 34.14 0.73 -5.86
CA PRO A 111 35.32 0.64 -6.73
C PRO A 111 35.26 -0.50 -7.75
N LEU A 112 34.66 -1.64 -7.38
CA LEU A 112 34.43 -2.79 -8.27
C LEU A 112 33.51 -2.45 -9.46
N VAL A 113 32.50 -1.61 -9.23
CA VAL A 113 31.52 -1.19 -10.26
C VAL A 113 32.13 -0.09 -11.14
N VAL A 114 32.81 0.88 -10.53
CA VAL A 114 33.55 1.96 -11.22
C VAL A 114 34.63 1.36 -12.15
N GLU A 115 35.46 0.44 -11.65
CA GLU A 115 36.51 -0.21 -12.43
C GLU A 115 35.93 -1.05 -13.58
N ALA A 116 34.87 -1.83 -13.31
CA ALA A 116 34.21 -2.65 -14.34
C ALA A 116 33.59 -1.80 -15.45
N ALA A 117 32.87 -0.72 -15.11
CA ALA A 117 32.27 0.18 -16.09
C ALA A 117 33.34 0.99 -16.86
N SER A 118 34.40 1.47 -16.20
CA SER A 118 35.54 2.13 -16.85
C SER A 118 36.29 1.19 -17.80
N THR A 119 36.43 -0.09 -17.44
CA THR A 119 37.05 -1.13 -18.28
C THR A 119 36.15 -1.46 -19.47
N ALA A 120 34.85 -1.62 -19.26
CA ALA A 120 33.87 -1.81 -20.33
C ALA A 120 33.84 -0.62 -21.31
N ALA A 121 33.94 0.63 -20.84
CA ALA A 121 34.03 1.81 -21.68
C ALA A 121 35.27 1.82 -22.60
N LYS A 122 36.38 1.22 -22.16
CA LYS A 122 37.57 1.02 -22.99
C LYS A 122 37.33 -0.07 -24.04
N VAL A 123 36.62 -1.15 -23.69
CA VAL A 123 36.23 -2.22 -24.62
C VAL A 123 35.25 -1.70 -25.68
N SER A 124 34.26 -0.88 -25.33
CA SER A 124 33.29 -0.31 -26.29
C SER A 124 33.96 0.65 -27.28
N GLN A 125 34.92 1.46 -26.82
CA GLN A 125 35.75 2.32 -27.68
C GLN A 125 36.64 1.50 -28.62
N VAL A 126 37.38 0.50 -28.12
CA VAL A 126 38.26 -0.35 -28.96
C VAL A 126 37.45 -1.10 -30.01
N LYS A 127 36.31 -1.70 -29.63
CA LYS A 127 35.36 -2.33 -30.57
C LYS A 127 34.60 -1.33 -31.45
N ASN A 128 34.76 -0.01 -31.23
CA ASN A 128 34.07 1.06 -31.95
C ASN A 128 32.52 0.94 -31.93
N LEU A 129 31.93 0.35 -30.88
CA LEU A 129 30.49 0.00 -30.84
C LEU A 129 29.55 1.18 -31.08
N ALA A 130 29.95 2.39 -30.70
CA ALA A 130 29.18 3.62 -30.93
C ALA A 130 29.05 4.02 -32.41
N LYS A 131 29.79 3.40 -33.34
CA LYS A 131 29.70 3.66 -34.80
C LYS A 131 28.74 2.72 -35.54
N PHE A 132 28.36 1.60 -34.93
CA PHE A 132 27.46 0.62 -35.53
C PHE A 132 25.99 1.01 -35.26
N PRO A 133 25.05 0.67 -36.16
CA PRO A 133 23.62 0.77 -35.90
C PRO A 133 23.23 -0.03 -34.64
N TYR A 134 22.26 0.50 -33.88
CA TYR A 134 21.76 -0.12 -32.64
C TYR A 134 21.46 -1.62 -32.80
N TYR A 135 20.78 -2.01 -33.89
CA TYR A 135 20.35 -3.39 -34.13
C TYR A 135 21.51 -4.36 -34.41
N GLU A 136 22.60 -3.89 -35.05
CA GLU A 136 23.80 -4.71 -35.25
C GLU A 136 24.53 -4.93 -33.92
N VAL A 137 24.51 -3.91 -33.05
CA VAL A 137 25.09 -4.02 -31.70
C VAL A 137 24.26 -4.96 -30.83
N GLU A 138 22.93 -4.88 -30.85
CA GLU A 138 22.06 -5.82 -30.15
C GLU A 138 22.26 -7.27 -30.59
N ASP A 139 22.27 -7.54 -31.90
CA ASP A 139 22.47 -8.89 -32.42
C ASP A 139 23.86 -9.43 -32.03
N SER A 140 24.92 -8.61 -32.15
CA SER A 140 26.29 -9.03 -31.82
C SER A 140 26.51 -9.45 -30.36
N PHE A 141 25.59 -9.13 -29.45
CA PHE A 141 25.63 -9.50 -28.03
C PHE A 141 24.42 -10.32 -27.54
N TRP A 142 23.51 -10.76 -28.44
CA TRP A 142 22.21 -11.34 -28.07
C TRP A 142 22.29 -12.49 -27.04
N ALA A 143 23.31 -13.34 -27.15
CA ALA A 143 23.45 -14.55 -26.34
C ALA A 143 23.79 -14.27 -24.86
N THR A 144 24.14 -13.03 -24.50
CA THR A 144 24.52 -12.66 -23.13
C THR A 144 24.02 -11.31 -22.66
N ARG A 145 23.66 -10.38 -23.56
CA ARG A 145 23.38 -8.96 -23.23
C ARG A 145 24.46 -8.31 -22.35
N LEU A 146 25.73 -8.70 -22.52
CA LEU A 146 26.87 -8.19 -21.74
C LEU A 146 28.08 -7.93 -22.64
N ILE A 147 28.69 -6.75 -22.50
CA ILE A 147 29.83 -6.33 -23.33
C ILE A 147 31.07 -7.21 -23.13
N GLN A 148 31.23 -7.71 -21.91
CA GLN A 148 32.22 -8.70 -21.49
C GLN A 148 31.66 -9.47 -20.28
N PRO A 149 31.17 -10.72 -20.46
CA PRO A 149 30.54 -11.48 -19.38
C PRO A 149 31.46 -11.72 -18.17
N ASN A 150 31.01 -11.30 -16.98
CA ASN A 150 31.72 -11.50 -15.71
C ASN A 150 30.84 -12.24 -14.70
N GLN A 151 31.06 -13.55 -14.55
CA GLN A 151 30.26 -14.41 -13.67
C GLN A 151 30.37 -14.05 -12.19
N ALA A 152 31.54 -13.58 -11.73
CA ALA A 152 31.73 -13.20 -10.32
C ALA A 152 30.96 -11.90 -9.98
N LEU A 153 30.94 -10.95 -10.91
CA LEU A 153 30.21 -9.69 -10.78
C LEU A 153 28.69 -9.92 -10.86
N ASN A 154 28.22 -10.75 -11.79
CA ASN A 154 26.80 -11.15 -11.84
C ASN A 154 26.36 -11.95 -10.61
N TYR A 155 27.25 -12.77 -10.03
CA TYR A 155 27.01 -13.45 -8.75
C TYR A 155 26.90 -12.45 -7.59
N TYR A 156 27.79 -11.46 -7.54
CA TYR A 156 27.74 -10.38 -6.54
C TYR A 156 26.41 -9.62 -6.61
N LEU A 157 26.01 -9.12 -7.78
CA LEU A 157 24.73 -8.42 -7.95
C LEU A 157 23.54 -9.30 -7.57
N ARG A 158 23.59 -10.61 -7.86
CA ARG A 158 22.56 -11.56 -7.41
C ARG A 158 22.50 -11.69 -5.89
N LYS A 159 23.64 -11.72 -5.19
CA LYS A 159 23.65 -11.69 -3.72
C LYS A 159 23.18 -10.36 -3.15
N THR A 160 23.42 -9.24 -3.83
CA THR A 160 22.80 -7.95 -3.46
C THR A 160 21.27 -8.03 -3.58
N THR A 161 20.72 -8.58 -4.67
CA THR A 161 19.26 -8.75 -4.80
C THR A 161 18.65 -9.71 -3.77
N GLU A 162 19.33 -10.83 -3.45
CA GLU A 162 18.86 -11.77 -2.42
C GLU A 162 18.83 -11.19 -0.99
N ILE A 163 19.55 -10.09 -0.71
CA ILE A 163 19.66 -9.48 0.63
C ILE A 163 18.74 -8.26 0.79
N HIS A 164 18.38 -7.59 -0.31
CA HIS A 164 17.71 -6.28 -0.29
C HIS A 164 16.34 -6.24 -1.01
N ASP A 165 15.73 -7.41 -1.29
CA ASP A 165 14.41 -7.58 -1.93
C ASP A 165 14.22 -6.99 -3.35
N PHE A 166 15.29 -6.46 -3.96
CA PHE A 166 15.31 -6.05 -5.36
C PHE A 166 15.13 -7.26 -6.30
N THR A 167 14.31 -7.13 -7.36
CA THR A 167 14.18 -8.17 -8.40
C THR A 167 15.26 -8.07 -9.47
N GLU A 168 15.61 -6.85 -9.87
CA GLU A 168 16.68 -6.58 -10.85
C GLU A 168 17.71 -5.63 -10.26
N ILE A 169 18.99 -5.92 -10.48
CA ILE A 169 20.08 -4.95 -10.38
C ILE A 169 20.99 -5.17 -11.59
N SER A 170 21.19 -4.13 -12.38
CA SER A 170 22.10 -4.11 -13.54
C SER A 170 22.88 -2.80 -13.59
N PHE A 171 23.99 -2.79 -14.34
CA PHE A 171 24.67 -1.53 -14.63
C PHE A 171 25.35 -1.50 -16.01
N THR A 172 25.56 -0.27 -16.48
CA THR A 172 26.03 0.08 -17.82
C THR A 172 27.35 0.85 -17.76
N GLU A 173 28.05 0.92 -18.89
CA GLU A 173 29.12 1.91 -19.12
C GLU A 173 28.59 3.18 -19.83
N LYS A 174 29.47 4.17 -20.06
CA LYS A 174 29.06 5.54 -20.47
C LYS A 174 28.46 5.70 -21.87
N HIS A 175 28.48 4.67 -22.71
CA HIS A 175 27.77 4.64 -23.99
C HIS A 175 26.44 3.86 -23.90
N GLY A 176 26.10 3.38 -22.70
CA GLY A 176 24.86 2.68 -22.34
C GLY A 176 24.87 1.19 -22.62
N PHE A 177 26.04 0.55 -22.70
CA PHE A 177 26.15 -0.90 -22.88
C PHE A 177 26.19 -1.63 -21.53
N ASN A 178 25.44 -2.73 -21.41
CA ASN A 178 25.38 -3.52 -20.17
C ASN A 178 26.72 -4.20 -19.81
N VAL A 179 27.13 -4.04 -18.55
CA VAL A 179 28.40 -4.51 -17.97
C VAL A 179 28.20 -5.73 -17.08
N ALA A 180 27.13 -5.71 -16.27
CA ALA A 180 26.74 -6.81 -15.39
C ALA A 180 25.26 -6.71 -14.97
N TYR A 181 24.69 -7.84 -14.57
CA TYR A 181 23.33 -7.94 -14.04
C TYR A 181 23.19 -9.10 -13.03
N ASN A 182 22.13 -9.10 -12.21
CA ASN A 182 21.72 -10.28 -11.44
C ASN A 182 20.93 -11.30 -12.28
N THR A 183 20.07 -10.81 -13.19
CA THR A 183 19.22 -11.54 -14.14
C THR A 183 19.34 -10.90 -15.53
N PRO A 184 19.25 -11.66 -16.66
CA PRO A 184 19.38 -11.08 -17.99
C PRO A 184 18.33 -10.00 -18.27
N THR A 185 18.78 -8.88 -18.84
CA THR A 185 17.92 -7.84 -19.42
C THR A 185 17.31 -8.30 -20.74
N SER A 186 16.26 -7.62 -21.21
CA SER A 186 15.71 -7.80 -22.56
C SER A 186 16.75 -7.51 -23.64
N ASP A 187 17.45 -6.39 -23.48
CA ASP A 187 18.32 -5.74 -24.46
C ASP A 187 19.72 -5.48 -23.87
N PHE A 188 20.70 -5.21 -24.72
CA PHE A 188 22.11 -4.99 -24.36
C PHE A 188 22.45 -3.50 -24.24
N VAL A 189 21.85 -2.68 -25.08
CA VAL A 189 21.94 -1.23 -25.12
C VAL A 189 20.79 -0.63 -24.33
N GLN A 190 21.08 0.37 -23.49
CA GLN A 190 20.11 0.98 -22.56
C GLN A 190 20.17 2.52 -22.60
N ARG A 191 20.87 3.13 -23.58
CA ARG A 191 21.07 4.59 -23.64
C ARG A 191 19.84 5.40 -24.06
N ASP A 192 18.92 4.71 -24.72
CA ASP A 192 17.61 5.15 -25.16
C ASP A 192 16.56 5.11 -24.02
N GLU A 193 16.85 4.42 -22.93
CA GLU A 193 15.99 4.36 -21.74
C GLU A 193 15.89 5.71 -21.01
N THR A 194 14.66 6.04 -20.60
CA THR A 194 14.36 7.29 -19.88
C THR A 194 15.05 7.36 -18.52
N TRP A 195 15.20 6.22 -17.81
CA TRP A 195 15.90 6.17 -16.53
C TRP A 195 17.42 6.41 -16.70
N TRP A 196 18.00 5.92 -17.80
CA TRP A 196 19.43 6.06 -18.09
C TRP A 196 19.78 7.51 -18.43
N GLN A 197 18.99 8.12 -19.33
CA GLN A 197 19.17 9.50 -19.74
C GLN A 197 19.04 10.46 -18.55
N ARG A 198 17.97 10.35 -17.75
CA ARG A 198 17.77 11.19 -16.56
C ARG A 198 18.91 11.08 -15.56
N ALA A 199 19.46 9.86 -15.36
CA ALA A 199 20.54 9.62 -14.41
C ALA A 199 21.89 10.16 -14.92
N LYS A 200 22.17 10.02 -16.22
CA LYS A 200 23.32 10.62 -16.90
C LYS A 200 23.29 12.14 -16.84
N ASP A 201 22.13 12.74 -17.10
CA ASP A 201 22.00 14.20 -17.24
C ASP A 201 21.96 14.91 -15.87
N ASN A 202 21.67 14.19 -14.78
CA ASN A 202 21.67 14.69 -13.40
C ASN A 202 22.50 13.78 -12.47
N PRO A 203 23.82 13.64 -12.69
CA PRO A 203 24.64 12.59 -12.07
C PRO A 203 24.81 12.74 -10.55
N SER A 204 24.62 13.95 -10.00
CA SER A 204 24.59 14.23 -8.56
C SER A 204 23.36 13.65 -7.86
N GLU A 205 22.22 13.58 -8.53
CA GLU A 205 20.94 13.15 -7.97
C GLU A 205 20.73 11.63 -8.11
N GLN A 206 19.56 11.13 -7.69
CA GLN A 206 19.14 9.75 -7.92
C GLN A 206 17.74 9.76 -8.52
N VAL A 207 17.63 9.17 -9.70
CA VAL A 207 16.35 9.06 -10.42
C VAL A 207 15.53 7.97 -9.76
N ILE A 208 14.26 8.27 -9.49
CA ILE A 208 13.28 7.33 -8.97
C ILE A 208 12.07 7.39 -9.89
N HIS A 209 11.56 6.23 -10.31
CA HIS A 209 10.41 6.15 -11.19
C HIS A 209 9.54 4.95 -10.83
N THR A 210 8.25 5.16 -10.65
CA THR A 210 7.27 4.09 -10.45
C THR A 210 6.64 3.72 -11.79
N LYS A 211 6.72 2.46 -12.19
CA LYS A 211 6.04 1.96 -13.40
C LYS A 211 5.27 0.66 -13.14
N PHE A 212 4.40 0.31 -14.08
CA PHE A 212 3.90 -1.05 -14.19
C PHE A 212 4.89 -1.84 -15.06
N ASP A 213 5.21 -3.06 -14.64
CA ASP A 213 6.00 -4.02 -15.40
C ASP A 213 5.03 -4.99 -16.08
N ASP A 214 4.92 -4.91 -17.41
CA ASP A 214 4.04 -5.77 -18.20
C ASP A 214 4.56 -7.21 -18.33
N ASN A 215 5.88 -7.45 -18.20
CA ASN A 215 6.46 -8.79 -18.26
C ASN A 215 6.13 -9.57 -16.98
N ASP A 216 6.28 -8.89 -15.84
CA ASP A 216 6.18 -9.47 -14.50
C ASP A 216 4.79 -9.19 -13.85
N ASN A 217 3.90 -8.51 -14.59
CA ASN A 217 2.52 -8.11 -14.28
C ASN A 217 2.34 -7.50 -12.88
N ARG A 218 3.18 -6.51 -12.54
CA ARG A 218 3.23 -5.89 -11.20
C ARG A 218 3.72 -4.45 -11.24
N PHE A 219 3.44 -3.68 -10.18
CA PHE A 219 4.07 -2.38 -9.99
C PHE A 219 5.48 -2.52 -9.41
N VAL A 220 6.40 -1.72 -9.93
CA VAL A 220 7.81 -1.66 -9.50
C VAL A 220 8.25 -0.22 -9.29
N ILE A 221 9.25 -0.03 -8.44
CA ILE A 221 9.98 1.22 -8.28
C ILE A 221 11.39 1.01 -8.84
N GLU A 222 11.71 1.75 -9.89
CA GLU A 222 13.03 1.81 -10.48
C GLU A 222 13.85 2.92 -9.81
N PHE A 223 15.08 2.60 -9.45
CA PHE A 223 16.07 3.50 -8.87
C PHE A 223 17.29 3.51 -9.78
N SER A 224 17.69 4.68 -10.27
CA SER A 224 18.85 4.80 -11.17
C SER A 224 19.81 5.89 -10.70
N LYS A 225 21.11 5.55 -10.68
CA LYS A 225 22.19 6.42 -10.20
C LYS A 225 23.39 6.37 -11.15
N ALA A 226 23.90 7.54 -11.53
CA ALA A 226 25.13 7.63 -12.28
C ALA A 226 26.32 7.05 -11.49
N ILE A 227 27.16 6.30 -12.21
CA ILE A 227 28.51 5.95 -11.82
C ILE A 227 29.37 7.13 -12.26
N THR A 228 30.03 7.80 -11.33
CA THR A 228 31.03 8.85 -11.62
C THR A 228 32.42 8.39 -11.22
N ASP A 229 33.43 8.94 -11.87
CA ASP A 229 34.82 8.78 -11.48
C ASP A 229 35.09 9.53 -10.16
N PRO A 230 35.67 8.88 -9.13
CA PRO A 230 35.83 9.49 -7.81
C PRO A 230 36.98 10.52 -7.71
N GLU A 231 37.82 10.66 -8.75
CA GLU A 231 38.90 11.66 -8.79
C GLU A 231 38.56 12.86 -9.70
N THR A 232 37.67 12.66 -10.68
CA THR A 232 37.40 13.64 -11.75
C THR A 232 35.92 13.98 -11.98
N ASP A 233 34.99 13.32 -11.28
CA ASP A 233 33.54 13.39 -11.47
C ASP A 233 33.05 13.05 -12.92
N GLU A 234 33.89 12.44 -13.78
CA GLU A 234 33.47 12.05 -15.13
C GLU A 234 32.37 10.97 -15.08
N PHE A 235 31.33 11.10 -15.91
CA PHE A 235 30.30 10.09 -16.08
C PHE A 235 30.86 8.80 -16.69
N ILE A 236 30.83 7.71 -15.91
CA ILE A 236 31.34 6.38 -16.26
C ILE A 236 30.22 5.41 -16.69
N GLY A 237 28.97 5.64 -16.27
CA GLY A 237 27.81 4.78 -16.59
C GLY A 237 26.63 4.99 -15.64
N VAL A 238 25.68 4.05 -15.60
CA VAL A 238 24.51 4.09 -14.71
C VAL A 238 24.25 2.71 -14.08
N VAL A 239 23.99 2.68 -12.77
CA VAL A 239 23.41 1.53 -12.05
C VAL A 239 21.89 1.70 -12.00
N ARG A 240 21.15 0.62 -12.32
CA ARG A 240 19.69 0.50 -12.17
C ARG A 240 19.38 -0.60 -11.14
N GLY A 241 18.45 -0.33 -10.24
CA GLY A 241 17.83 -1.31 -9.36
C GLY A 241 16.30 -1.23 -9.45
N VAL A 242 15.64 -2.39 -9.53
CA VAL A 242 14.17 -2.52 -9.58
C VAL A 242 13.67 -3.21 -8.33
N LEU A 243 12.72 -2.58 -7.64
CA LEU A 243 12.15 -3.05 -6.39
C LEU A 243 10.62 -3.25 -6.54
N PRO A 244 10.07 -4.45 -6.30
CA PRO A 244 8.63 -4.68 -6.39
C PRO A 244 7.84 -3.88 -5.36
N ALA A 245 6.73 -3.28 -5.77
CA ALA A 245 5.83 -2.57 -4.86
C ALA A 245 5.14 -3.51 -3.84
N SER A 246 5.20 -4.83 -4.06
CA SER A 246 4.75 -5.84 -3.09
C SER A 246 5.63 -5.95 -1.84
N VAL A 247 6.88 -5.46 -1.86
CA VAL A 247 7.76 -5.47 -0.68
C VAL A 247 7.16 -4.60 0.45
N PHE A 248 6.60 -3.44 0.10
CA PHE A 248 5.87 -2.58 1.05
C PHE A 248 4.71 -3.31 1.72
N SER A 249 4.00 -4.18 1.00
CA SER A 249 2.93 -4.99 1.58
C SER A 249 3.44 -5.89 2.69
N THR A 250 4.63 -6.48 2.57
CA THR A 250 5.24 -7.31 3.63
C THR A 250 5.63 -6.47 4.83
N ILE A 251 6.24 -5.29 4.61
CA ILE A 251 6.60 -4.34 5.67
C ILE A 251 5.35 -3.92 6.45
N PHE A 252 4.30 -3.48 5.75
CA PHE A 252 3.05 -3.07 6.36
C PHE A 252 2.29 -4.24 7.01
N LYS A 253 2.31 -5.46 6.45
CA LYS A 253 1.73 -6.66 7.09
C LYS A 253 2.43 -7.04 8.40
N ASN A 254 3.65 -6.55 8.64
CA ASN A 254 4.30 -6.65 9.94
C ASN A 254 3.95 -5.44 10.83
N LEU A 255 4.19 -4.21 10.36
CA LEU A 255 3.90 -2.98 11.09
C LEU A 255 2.45 -2.89 11.61
N LEU A 256 1.48 -3.34 10.81
CA LEU A 256 0.06 -3.31 11.19
C LEU A 256 -0.30 -4.28 12.31
N LYS A 257 0.52 -5.30 12.62
CA LYS A 257 0.34 -6.15 13.81
C LYS A 257 0.61 -5.35 15.09
N ASP A 258 1.57 -4.44 15.02
CA ASP A 258 2.04 -3.62 16.14
C ASP A 258 1.20 -2.33 16.32
N LEU A 259 0.42 -1.94 15.30
CA LEU A 259 -0.44 -0.74 15.28
C LEU A 259 -1.88 -0.96 15.82
N GLU A 260 -2.23 -2.15 16.31
CA GLU A 260 -3.57 -2.50 16.83
C GLU A 260 -4.78 -2.15 15.93
N ILE A 261 -4.58 -1.93 14.62
CA ILE A 261 -5.66 -1.58 13.68
C ILE A 261 -6.78 -2.63 13.69
N GLY A 262 -8.01 -2.18 13.98
CA GLY A 262 -9.15 -3.04 14.27
C GLY A 262 -9.62 -3.90 13.09
N ASP A 263 -10.34 -4.98 13.39
CA ASP A 263 -10.84 -5.99 12.43
C ASP A 263 -11.57 -5.43 11.18
N SER A 264 -12.09 -4.21 11.24
CA SER A 264 -12.82 -3.52 10.17
C SER A 264 -12.01 -2.50 9.36
N GLN A 265 -10.74 -2.26 9.71
CA GLN A 265 -9.86 -1.30 9.04
C GLN A 265 -9.06 -1.95 7.90
N TYR A 266 -8.86 -1.17 6.83
CA TYR A 266 -8.16 -1.57 5.62
C TYR A 266 -7.21 -0.44 5.18
N MET A 267 -5.96 -0.77 4.90
CA MET A 267 -5.01 0.11 4.24
C MET A 267 -4.80 -0.37 2.80
N GLN A 268 -4.95 0.52 1.81
CA GLN A 268 -4.71 0.21 0.41
C GLN A 268 -3.43 0.89 -0.08
N LEU A 269 -2.51 0.13 -0.66
CA LEU A 269 -1.38 0.68 -1.38
C LEU A 269 -1.85 1.04 -2.80
N LEU A 270 -1.71 2.30 -3.19
CA LEU A 270 -2.26 2.83 -4.44
C LEU A 270 -1.16 3.33 -5.36
N VAL A 271 -1.31 3.11 -6.68
CA VAL A 271 -0.48 3.73 -7.72
C VAL A 271 -1.36 4.46 -8.71
N LEU A 272 -0.96 5.68 -9.07
CA LEU A 272 -1.52 6.43 -10.20
C LEU A 272 -0.86 5.94 -11.49
N LYS A 273 -1.66 5.58 -12.49
CA LYS A 273 -1.20 5.23 -13.83
C LYS A 273 -1.12 6.47 -14.75
N GLU A 274 -0.44 6.30 -15.89
CA GLU A 274 -0.34 7.32 -16.94
C GLU A 274 -1.69 7.70 -17.58
N ASP A 275 -2.69 6.81 -17.53
CA ASP A 275 -4.05 7.03 -18.04
C ASP A 275 -4.97 7.78 -17.05
N ASP A 276 -4.39 8.40 -16.02
CA ASP A 276 -5.08 9.05 -14.89
C ASP A 276 -5.99 8.10 -14.07
N THR A 277 -5.84 6.77 -14.17
CA THR A 277 -6.54 5.81 -13.30
C THR A 277 -5.71 5.42 -12.06
N VAL A 278 -6.39 4.94 -11.02
CA VAL A 278 -5.75 4.42 -9.79
C VAL A 278 -5.83 2.90 -9.78
N ALA A 279 -4.69 2.24 -9.59
CA ALA A 279 -4.62 0.82 -9.29
C ALA A 279 -4.44 0.61 -7.77
N VAL A 280 -5.12 -0.41 -7.24
CA VAL A 280 -4.80 -0.97 -5.92
C VAL A 280 -3.69 -2.00 -6.11
N VAL A 281 -2.52 -1.77 -5.51
CA VAL A 281 -1.37 -2.69 -5.54
C VAL A 281 -1.59 -3.84 -4.57
N ASP A 282 -2.08 -3.53 -3.36
CA ASP A 282 -2.52 -4.50 -2.36
C ASP A 282 -3.52 -3.84 -1.40
N THR A 283 -4.29 -4.67 -0.69
CA THR A 283 -5.14 -4.22 0.43
C THR A 283 -4.83 -5.06 1.67
N ILE A 284 -4.55 -4.36 2.77
CA ILE A 284 -3.93 -4.90 3.98
C ILE A 284 -4.85 -4.63 5.17
N TYR A 285 -5.09 -5.68 5.97
CA TYR A 285 -6.04 -5.70 7.10
C TYR A 285 -5.63 -6.79 8.10
N GLN A 286 -6.07 -6.70 9.36
CA GLN A 286 -5.83 -7.75 10.37
C GLN A 286 -6.89 -8.88 10.36
N GLY A 287 -8.14 -8.55 10.06
CA GLY A 287 -9.28 -9.46 10.27
C GLY A 287 -9.26 -10.73 9.41
N LYS A 288 -9.99 -11.78 9.83
CA LYS A 288 -10.07 -13.09 9.15
C LYS A 288 -10.86 -13.11 7.82
N SER A 289 -10.99 -11.96 7.14
CA SER A 289 -11.72 -11.89 5.86
C SER A 289 -11.03 -12.72 4.78
N LYS A 290 -11.82 -13.47 4.01
CA LYS A 290 -11.33 -14.31 2.90
C LYS A 290 -11.23 -13.55 1.56
N GLU A 291 -11.75 -12.34 1.49
CA GLU A 291 -11.80 -11.55 0.26
C GLU A 291 -10.90 -10.32 0.42
N GLN A 292 -9.82 -10.27 -0.36
CA GLN A 292 -9.05 -9.03 -0.56
C GLN A 292 -9.80 -8.16 -1.58
N PRO A 293 -10.32 -6.98 -1.20
CA PRO A 293 -10.99 -6.11 -2.16
C PRO A 293 -9.95 -5.41 -3.04
N GLN A 294 -9.70 -5.95 -4.24
CA GLN A 294 -8.86 -5.30 -5.27
C GLN A 294 -9.48 -4.01 -5.86
N LYS A 295 -10.70 -3.64 -5.42
CA LYS A 295 -11.34 -2.39 -5.77
C LYS A 295 -10.98 -1.29 -4.76
N LEU A 296 -10.81 -0.06 -5.26
CA LEU A 296 -10.68 1.14 -4.43
C LEU A 296 -11.88 1.26 -3.46
N LEU A 297 -11.58 1.44 -2.17
CA LEU A 297 -12.55 1.57 -1.09
C LEU A 297 -12.81 3.05 -0.72
N GLY A 298 -13.97 3.32 -0.12
CA GLY A 298 -14.28 4.58 0.57
C GLY A 298 -14.48 5.84 -0.30
N ALA A 299 -13.94 5.90 -1.51
CA ALA A 299 -13.88 7.12 -2.31
C ALA A 299 -14.33 6.91 -3.78
N LYS A 300 -14.54 8.04 -4.48
CA LYS A 300 -14.75 8.07 -5.94
C LYS A 300 -13.39 8.28 -6.61
N ASP A 301 -13.07 7.44 -7.60
CA ASP A 301 -11.78 7.38 -8.29
C ASP A 301 -11.21 8.78 -8.60
N LYS A 302 -11.99 9.65 -9.25
CA LYS A 302 -11.57 11.01 -9.64
C LYS A 302 -11.09 11.90 -8.49
N ALA A 303 -11.60 11.72 -7.27
CA ALA A 303 -11.14 12.46 -6.10
C ALA A 303 -9.81 11.91 -5.57
N VAL A 304 -9.62 10.58 -5.63
CA VAL A 304 -8.36 9.93 -5.25
C VAL A 304 -7.26 10.24 -6.27
N VAL A 305 -7.57 10.20 -7.57
CA VAL A 305 -6.68 10.67 -8.65
C VAL A 305 -6.20 12.09 -8.37
N GLN A 306 -7.12 13.02 -8.09
CA GLN A 306 -6.77 14.41 -7.82
C GLN A 306 -5.87 14.55 -6.58
N ASN A 307 -6.16 13.81 -5.50
CA ASN A 307 -5.35 13.86 -4.28
C ASN A 307 -3.97 13.21 -4.47
N LEU A 308 -3.88 12.07 -5.18
CA LEU A 308 -2.62 11.41 -5.53
C LEU A 308 -1.74 12.29 -6.42
N LYS A 309 -2.32 13.01 -7.40
CA LYS A 309 -1.56 13.98 -8.19
C LYS A 309 -0.95 15.09 -7.34
N ILE A 310 -1.68 15.61 -6.34
CA ILE A 310 -1.16 16.64 -5.42
C ILE A 310 -0.07 16.07 -4.49
N LEU A 311 -0.21 14.81 -4.05
CA LEU A 311 0.81 14.10 -3.27
C LEU A 311 2.09 13.88 -4.09
N LEU A 312 1.97 13.39 -5.33
CA LEU A 312 3.10 13.18 -6.25
C LEU A 312 3.79 14.51 -6.57
N GLU A 313 3.05 15.55 -6.95
CA GLU A 313 3.58 16.90 -7.19
C GLU A 313 4.37 17.44 -5.96
N ALA A 314 3.88 17.20 -4.74
CA ALA A 314 4.54 17.60 -3.51
C ALA A 314 5.81 16.78 -3.16
N VAL A 315 5.84 15.51 -3.55
CA VAL A 315 7.00 14.61 -3.35
C VAL A 315 8.08 14.88 -4.42
N GLU A 316 7.72 14.88 -5.70
CA GLU A 316 8.61 15.10 -6.83
C GLU A 316 9.28 16.48 -6.78
N THR A 317 8.52 17.54 -6.45
CA THR A 317 9.08 18.90 -6.39
C THR A 317 9.66 19.26 -5.01
N GLY A 318 9.49 18.39 -4.02
CA GLY A 318 9.86 18.63 -2.61
C GLY A 318 9.09 19.78 -1.93
N LYS A 319 8.03 20.33 -2.54
CA LYS A 319 7.33 21.54 -2.07
C LYS A 319 5.99 21.22 -1.40
N THR A 320 5.61 22.05 -0.43
CA THR A 320 4.28 22.03 0.17
C THR A 320 3.23 22.52 -0.84
N VAL A 321 2.30 21.66 -1.25
CA VAL A 321 1.24 22.00 -2.20
C VAL A 321 -0.08 22.24 -1.45
N GLN A 322 -0.72 23.37 -1.77
CA GLN A 322 -1.97 23.83 -1.14
C GLN A 322 -3.05 24.01 -2.21
N LYS A 323 -4.15 23.25 -2.12
CA LYS A 323 -5.23 23.25 -3.12
C LYS A 323 -6.56 23.04 -2.42
N LYS A 324 -7.51 23.98 -2.59
CA LYS A 324 -8.83 24.09 -1.90
C LYS A 324 -9.23 22.86 -1.05
N GLY A 325 -8.99 22.94 0.26
CA GLY A 325 -9.39 21.91 1.23
C GLY A 325 -8.32 20.86 1.56
N LEU A 326 -7.18 20.86 0.86
CA LEU A 326 -6.07 19.94 1.09
C LEU A 326 -4.73 20.71 1.18
N THR A 327 -4.02 20.52 2.29
CA THR A 327 -2.71 21.11 2.56
C THR A 327 -1.71 19.97 2.78
N ILE A 328 -0.94 19.64 1.74
CA ILE A 328 0.09 18.60 1.81
C ILE A 328 1.43 19.28 2.01
N LYS A 329 1.97 19.15 3.23
CA LYS A 329 3.37 19.49 3.52
C LYS A 329 4.28 18.42 2.92
N SER A 330 5.37 18.81 2.26
CA SER A 330 6.32 17.82 1.75
C SER A 330 7.07 17.17 2.92
N ALA A 331 7.52 15.92 2.73
CA ALA A 331 8.30 15.19 3.73
C ALA A 331 9.62 15.91 4.11
N ASN A 332 10.13 16.76 3.21
CA ASN A 332 11.34 17.56 3.41
C ASN A 332 11.10 18.88 4.18
N SER A 333 9.84 19.24 4.48
CA SER A 333 9.50 20.54 5.10
C SER A 333 9.45 20.48 6.65
N GLU A 334 10.62 20.56 7.29
CA GLU A 334 10.87 20.98 8.69
C GLU A 334 9.92 20.46 9.80
N LEU A 335 9.29 19.29 9.64
CA LEU A 335 8.34 18.74 10.62
C LEU A 335 9.01 18.08 11.85
N PHE A 336 10.34 17.96 11.88
CA PHE A 336 11.06 17.10 12.83
C PHE A 336 12.13 17.75 13.74
N PRO A 337 12.10 19.04 14.13
CA PRO A 337 13.11 19.59 15.06
C PRO A 337 12.96 19.12 16.51
N ASN A 338 11.75 18.70 16.93
CA ASN A 338 11.38 18.65 18.36
C ASN A 338 10.81 17.31 18.88
N LEU A 339 10.77 16.23 18.10
CA LEU A 339 10.60 14.89 18.68
C LEU A 339 11.96 14.33 19.12
N LYS A 340 12.37 14.71 20.33
CA LYS A 340 13.36 13.91 21.07
C LYS A 340 12.76 12.53 21.33
N LEU A 341 13.52 11.48 21.01
CA LEU A 341 13.25 10.14 21.53
C LEU A 341 13.28 10.20 23.06
N ALA A 342 12.24 9.68 23.70
CA ALA A 342 12.37 9.22 25.07
C ALA A 342 13.21 7.93 25.03
N THR A 343 14.37 7.97 25.69
CA THR A 343 15.25 6.83 25.98
C THR A 343 14.74 6.05 27.17
#